data_AF-A0A8J8G9Q1-F1
#
_entry.id   AF-A0A8J8G9Q1-F1
#
_cell.length_a   1.000
_cell.length_b   1.000
_cell.length_c   1.000
_cell.angle_alpha   90.00
_cell.angle_beta   90.00
_cell.angle_gamma   90.00
#
_symmetry.space_group_name_H-M   'P 1'
#
loop_
_entity.id
_entity.type
_entity.pdbx_description
1 polymer ?
#
loop_
_entity_poly.entity_id
_entity_poly.type
_entity_poly.pdbx_seq_one_letter_code
_entity_poly.pdbx_strand_id
1 'polypeptide(L)'
;MNITIEIENKEDFPFIKKLIENLKGVKILEKNIETVEDVEMPDEFFDALSDYADSLKDEDCISHDEFLKFIKEERCKLSTVK
;
A
#
# COMPACT_ATOMS: atom_id res chain seq x y z
N MET A 1 11.64 17.02 25.06
CA MET A 1 10.24 17.26 24.67
C MET A 1 10.17 17.06 23.17
N ASN A 2 9.37 16.12 22.70
CA ASN A 2 9.26 15.83 21.27
C ASN A 2 7.95 16.45 20.78
N ILE A 3 8.01 17.20 19.68
CA ILE A 3 6.86 17.89 19.10
C ILE A 3 6.55 17.22 17.75
N THR A 4 5.30 16.79 17.58
CA THR A 4 4.79 16.26 16.31
C THR A 4 4.04 17.37 15.59
N ILE A 5 4.30 17.55 14.30
CA ILE A 5 3.61 18.51 13.43
C ILE A 5 2.86 17.68 12.40
N GLU A 6 1.54 17.89 12.31
CA GLU A 6 0.70 17.29 11.27
C GLU A 6 0.52 18.32 10.14
N ILE A 7 0.64 17.86 8.90
CA ILE A 7 0.50 18.67 7.70
C ILE A 7 -0.70 18.13 6.94
N GLU A 8 -1.79 18.91 6.89
CA GLU A 8 -3.04 18.49 6.25
C GLU A 8 -2.92 18.42 4.72
N ASN A 9 -2.08 19.28 4.12
CA ASN A 9 -1.86 19.34 2.69
C ASN A 9 -0.46 18.85 2.31
N LYS A 10 -0.38 17.74 1.57
CA LYS A 10 0.88 17.13 1.14
C LYS A 10 1.73 18.04 0.25
N GLU A 11 1.10 18.96 -0.49
CA GLU A 11 1.83 19.91 -1.36
C GLU A 11 2.68 20.91 -0.57
N ASP A 12 2.29 21.19 0.68
CA ASP A 12 3.01 22.12 1.56
C ASP A 12 4.22 21.46 2.24
N PHE A 13 4.34 20.13 2.16
CA PHE A 13 5.41 19.36 2.80
C PHE A 13 6.82 19.82 2.42
N PRO A 14 7.18 20.05 1.13
CA PRO A 14 8.52 20.48 0.75
C PRO A 14 8.87 21.86 1.35
N PHE A 15 7.90 22.76 1.42
CA PHE A 15 8.07 24.09 1.98
C PHE A 15 8.27 24.04 3.50
N ILE A 16 7.40 23.31 4.20
CA ILE A 16 7.46 23.16 5.66
C ILE A 16 8.74 22.42 6.08
N LYS A 17 9.12 21.36 5.36
CA LYS A 17 10.38 20.62 5.58
C LYS A 17 11.58 21.57 5.57
N LYS A 18 11.68 22.40 4.54
CA LYS A 18 12.77 23.38 4.39
C LYS A 18 12.78 24.42 5.51
N LEU A 19 11.63 24.88 5.99
CA LEU A 19 11.56 25.80 7.14
C LEU A 19 12.11 25.16 8.41
N ILE A 20 11.73 23.90 8.66
CA ILE A 20 12.15 23.15 9.85
C ILE A 20 13.65 22.83 9.83
N GLU A 21 14.20 22.45 8.67
CA GLU A 21 15.64 22.17 8.50
C GLU A 21 16.54 23.38 8.79
N ASN A 22 16.03 24.60 8.62
CA ASN A 22 16.78 25.82 8.93
C ASN A 22 16.87 26.14 10.44
N LEU A 23 16.09 25.44 11.28
CA LEU A 23 16.13 25.62 12.73
C LEU A 23 17.27 24.80 13.35
N LYS A 24 18.19 25.46 14.05
CA LYS A 24 19.27 24.77 14.77
C LYS A 24 18.70 23.88 15.86
N GLY A 25 19.09 22.60 15.86
CA GLY A 25 18.72 21.62 16.89
C GLY A 25 17.43 20.86 16.61
N VAL A 26 16.83 21.04 15.43
CA VAL A 26 15.69 20.23 14.99
C VAL A 26 16.18 19.09 14.11
N LYS A 27 15.68 17.87 14.38
CA LYS A 27 15.90 16.68 13.56
C LYS A 27 14.55 16.23 13.03
N ILE A 28 14.43 16.17 11.71
CA ILE A 28 13.26 15.55 11.08
C ILE A 28 13.41 14.04 11.23
N LEU A 29 12.46 13.44 11.93
CA LEU A 29 12.33 11.99 12.00
C LEU A 29 11.35 11.60 10.91
N GLU A 30 11.81 10.88 9.90
CA GLU A 30 10.92 10.28 8.91
C GLU A 30 10.10 9.23 9.65
N LYS A 31 8.82 9.55 9.86
CA LYS A 31 7.85 8.53 10.24
C LYS A 31 7.62 7.75 8.96
N ASN A 32 8.28 6.61 8.82
CA ASN A 32 7.77 5.57 7.94
C ASN A 32 6.35 5.32 8.43
N ILE A 33 5.39 5.88 7.72
CA ILE A 33 4.01 5.46 7.82
C ILE A 33 4.12 4.05 7.29
N GLU A 34 4.13 3.06 8.19
CA GLU A 34 3.81 1.68 7.87
C GLU A 34 2.43 1.74 7.21
N THR A 35 2.43 1.96 5.91
CA THR A 35 1.35 1.53 5.06
C THR A 35 1.31 0.03 5.25
N VAL A 36 0.11 -0.56 5.21
CA VAL A 36 -0.06 -2.02 5.25
C VAL A 36 0.66 -2.72 4.07
N GLU A 37 1.37 -1.96 3.23
CA GLU A 37 2.31 -2.38 2.19
C GLU A 37 3.69 -2.83 2.73
N ASP A 38 4.03 -2.63 4.01
CA ASP A 38 5.30 -3.12 4.59
C ASP A 38 5.28 -4.62 4.97
N VAL A 39 4.49 -5.43 4.26
CA VAL A 39 4.86 -6.84 4.11
C VAL A 39 5.86 -6.86 2.97
N GLU A 40 7.15 -6.69 3.29
CA GLU A 40 8.24 -7.01 2.36
C GLU A 40 8.10 -8.49 2.01
N MET A 41 7.29 -8.79 1.00
CA MET A 41 7.25 -10.13 0.43
C MET A 41 8.64 -10.39 -0.17
N PRO A 42 9.26 -11.54 0.13
CA PRO A 42 10.58 -11.86 -0.40
C PRO A 42 10.60 -11.70 -1.93
N ASP A 43 11.70 -11.23 -2.50
CA ASP A 43 11.82 -11.09 -3.97
C ASP A 43 11.51 -12.42 -4.69
N GLU A 44 11.92 -13.54 -4.09
CA GLU A 44 11.62 -14.91 -4.56
C GLU A 44 10.11 -15.19 -4.69
N PHE A 45 9.27 -14.52 -3.91
CA PHE A 45 7.81 -14.64 -4.01
C PHE A 45 7.30 -14.02 -5.31
N PHE A 46 7.81 -12.84 -5.69
CA PHE A 46 7.41 -12.17 -6.94
C PHE A 46 7.89 -12.94 -8.17
N ASP A 47 9.10 -13.49 -8.11
CA ASP A 47 9.62 -14.36 -9.17
C ASP A 47 8.76 -15.62 -9.32
N ALA A 48 8.46 -16.31 -8.22
CA ALA A 48 7.59 -17.50 -8.24
C ALA A 48 6.15 -17.18 -8.71
N LEU A 49 5.62 -16.01 -8.35
CA LEU A 49 4.32 -15.56 -8.80
C LEU A 49 4.31 -15.28 -10.31
N SER A 50 5.37 -14.68 -10.83
CA SER A 50 5.52 -14.43 -12.28
C SER A 50 5.62 -15.74 -13.05
N ASP A 51 6.47 -16.67 -12.60
CA ASP A 51 6.62 -17.99 -13.21
C ASP A 51 5.28 -18.77 -13.20
N TYR A 52 4.54 -18.68 -12.09
CA TYR A 52 3.22 -19.27 -11.99
C TYR A 52 2.25 -18.66 -13.01
N ALA A 53 2.19 -17.33 -13.08
CA ALA A 53 1.31 -16.62 -14.01
C ALA A 53 1.61 -16.97 -15.47
N ASP A 54 2.89 -17.09 -15.84
CA ASP A 54 3.32 -17.48 -17.19
C ASP A 54 3.01 -18.94 -17.52
N SER A 55 2.88 -19.80 -16.49
CA SER A 55 2.53 -21.22 -16.66
C SER A 55 1.03 -21.47 -16.85
N LEU A 56 0.18 -20.47 -16.60
CA LEU A 56 -1.27 -20.60 -16.69
C LEU A 56 -1.71 -20.71 -18.16
N LYS A 57 -2.67 -21.59 -18.39
CA LYS A 57 -3.35 -21.70 -19.68
C LYS A 57 -4.70 -21.00 -19.62
N ASP A 58 -5.28 -20.79 -20.80
CA ASP A 58 -6.64 -20.22 -20.91
C ASP A 58 -7.69 -21.06 -20.15
N GLU A 59 -7.48 -22.38 -20.06
CA GLU A 59 -8.34 -23.31 -19.30
C GLU A 59 -8.25 -23.15 -17.77
N ASP A 60 -7.16 -22.57 -17.28
CA ASP A 60 -6.94 -22.29 -15.85
C ASP A 60 -7.47 -20.90 -15.45
N CYS A 61 -7.78 -20.05 -16.43
CA CYS A 61 -8.27 -18.69 -16.22
C CYS A 61 -9.80 -18.64 -16.16
N ILE A 62 -10.33 -17.74 -15.34
CA ILE A 62 -11.76 -17.38 -15.37
C ILE A 62 -11.98 -16.18 -16.28
N SER A 63 -13.17 -16.09 -16.88
CA SER A 63 -13.54 -14.91 -17.66
C SER A 63 -13.69 -13.67 -16.76
N HIS A 64 -13.59 -12.49 -17.37
CA HIS A 64 -13.81 -11.23 -16.67
C HIS A 64 -15.18 -11.16 -15.98
N ASP A 65 -16.22 -11.66 -16.63
CA ASP A 65 -17.57 -11.66 -16.09
C ASP A 65 -17.72 -12.60 -14.88
N GLU A 66 -17.07 -13.76 -14.92
CA GLU A 66 -17.01 -14.70 -13.79
C GLU A 66 -16.24 -14.09 -12.62
N PHE A 67 -15.11 -13.44 -12.88
CA PHE A 67 -14.36 -12.71 -11.86
C PHE A 67 -15.21 -11.63 -11.17
N LEU A 68 -15.92 -10.81 -11.96
CA LEU A 68 -16.83 -9.78 -11.41
C LEU A 68 -17.99 -10.39 -10.62
N LYS A 69 -18.50 -11.54 -11.04
CA LYS A 69 -19.52 -12.28 -10.30
C LYS A 69 -18.98 -12.76 -8.96
N PHE A 70 -17.81 -13.39 -8.93
CA PHE A 70 -17.15 -13.82 -7.68
C PHE A 70 -16.93 -12.65 -6.73
N ILE A 71 -16.41 -11.51 -7.22
CA ILE A 71 -16.25 -10.32 -6.38
C ILE A 71 -17.59 -9.88 -5.78
N LYS A 72 -18.66 -9.83 -6.58
CA LYS A 72 -19.97 -9.41 -6.07
C LYS A 72 -20.50 -10.38 -4.99
N GLU A 73 -20.32 -11.69 -5.19
CA GLU A 73 -20.76 -12.71 -4.24
C GLU A 73 -19.94 -12.68 -2.95
N GLU A 74 -18.61 -12.62 -3.03
CA GLU A 74 -17.71 -12.57 -1.88
C GLU A 74 -17.80 -11.23 -1.12
N ARG A 75 -17.99 -10.11 -1.82
CA ARG A 75 -18.23 -8.81 -1.19
C ARG A 75 -19.49 -8.83 -0.32
N CYS A 76 -20.55 -9.51 -0.77
CA CYS A 76 -21.76 -9.71 0.03
C CYS A 76 -21.46 -10.50 1.32
N LYS A 77 -20.59 -11.53 1.24
CA LYS A 77 -20.18 -12.32 2.41
C LYS A 77 -19.33 -11.54 3.41
N LEU A 78 -18.43 -10.69 2.92
CA LEU A 78 -17.60 -9.81 3.77
C LEU A 78 -18.43 -8.69 4.42
N SER A 79 -19.48 -8.18 3.75
CA SER A 79 -20.39 -7.19 4.32
C SER A 79 -21.41 -7.75 5.33
N THR A 80 -21.51 -9.08 5.45
CA THR A 80 -22.35 -9.78 6.43
C THR A 80 -21.62 -10.13 7.73
N VAL A 81 -20.42 -9.59 7.95
CA VAL A 81 -19.85 -9.56 9.30
C VAL A 81 -20.61 -8.49 10.10
N LYS A 82 -21.34 -8.96 11.12
CA LYS A 82 -22.28 -8.23 12.00
C LYS A 82 -21.79 -6.89 12.53
#